data_AF-A0A2S4VQE3-F1
#
_entry.id   AF-A0A2S4VQE3-F1
#
_cell.length_a   1.000
_cell.length_b   1.000
_cell.length_c   1.000
_cell.angle_alpha   90.00
_cell.angle_beta   90.00
_cell.angle_gamma   90.00
#
_symmetry.space_group_name_H-M   'P 1'
#
loop_
_entity.id
_entity.type
_entity.pdbx_description
1 polymer ?
#
loop_
_entity_poly.entity_id
_entity_poly.type
_entity_poly.pdbx_seq_one_letter_code
_entity_poly.pdbx_strand_id
1 'polypeptide(L)'
;RCHNGDFHKQFIPITLHNNPTLIQYLSIFNNHLPYSKIRSKIQETLATYIPFRSNLTPPELVPTNYMNLLTTIFNCFPNHRIILSDFNGLLNSLPGSKGAPVVQIRYNGLTVPAATFLVKPGLFDIFFPTDSKGLTCLYHHLLDQH
;
A
#
# COMPACT_ATOMS: atom_id res chain seq x y z
N ARG A 1 -1.18 12.78 -12.22
CA ARG A 1 -1.28 14.22 -12.59
C ARG A 1 -2.73 14.55 -12.90
N CYS A 2 -3.17 15.76 -12.61
CA CYS A 2 -4.50 16.24 -12.99
C CYS A 2 -4.41 16.84 -14.41
N HIS A 3 -5.13 16.28 -15.37
CA HIS A 3 -5.32 16.88 -16.70
C HIS A 3 -6.82 17.11 -16.88
N ASN A 4 -7.23 18.35 -17.15
CA ASN A 4 -8.63 18.74 -17.33
C ASN A 4 -9.59 18.40 -16.17
N GLY A 5 -9.07 18.27 -14.94
CA GLY A 5 -9.87 17.90 -13.76
C GLY A 5 -9.85 16.40 -13.44
N ASP A 6 -9.36 15.57 -14.35
CA ASP A 6 -9.31 14.12 -14.18
C ASP A 6 -7.96 13.65 -13.61
N PHE A 7 -8.02 12.65 -12.74
CA PHE A 7 -6.85 12.05 -12.11
C PHE A 7 -6.45 10.77 -12.84
N HIS A 8 -5.16 10.64 -13.16
CA HIS A 8 -4.64 9.48 -13.87
C HIS A 8 -3.55 8.77 -13.06
N LYS A 9 -3.52 7.43 -13.18
CA LYS A 9 -2.42 6.60 -12.68
C LYS A 9 -1.15 6.94 -13.46
N GLN A 10 -0.02 6.98 -12.76
CA GLN A 10 1.28 7.15 -13.36
C GLN A 10 2.15 5.95 -12.96
N PHE A 11 2.84 5.37 -13.94
CA PHE A 11 3.85 4.36 -13.66
C PHE A 11 5.17 5.04 -13.27
N ILE A 12 5.74 4.61 -12.16
CA ILE A 12 7.06 5.06 -11.68
C ILE A 12 7.85 3.80 -11.31
N PRO A 13 9.06 3.60 -11.87
CA PRO A 13 9.90 2.46 -11.51
C PRO A 13 10.25 2.50 -10.02
N ILE A 14 10.16 1.38 -9.31
CA ILE A 14 10.51 1.34 -7.88
C ILE A 14 12.03 1.29 -7.75
N THR A 15 12.61 2.30 -7.09
CA THR A 15 14.06 2.41 -6.85
C THR A 15 14.32 2.86 -5.41
N LEU A 16 15.52 2.60 -4.89
CA LEU A 16 15.88 3.02 -3.53
C LEU A 16 15.79 4.54 -3.34
N HIS A 17 16.11 5.30 -4.38
CA HIS A 17 16.07 6.76 -4.35
C HIS A 17 14.65 7.34 -4.26
N ASN A 18 13.67 6.73 -4.95
CA ASN A 18 12.32 7.30 -5.01
C ASN A 18 11.31 6.70 -4.02
N ASN A 19 11.52 5.46 -3.57
CA ASN A 19 10.61 4.77 -2.66
C ASN A 19 11.39 3.95 -1.61
N PRO A 20 12.24 4.57 -0.76
CA PRO A 20 13.06 3.86 0.22
C PRO A 20 12.20 3.09 1.24
N THR A 21 11.16 3.72 1.79
CA THR A 21 10.21 3.10 2.73
C THR A 21 9.49 1.90 2.12
N LEU A 22 9.12 1.97 0.84
CA LEU A 22 8.50 0.83 0.17
C LEU A 22 9.47 -0.34 0.08
N ILE A 23 10.71 -0.10 -0.32
CA ILE A 23 11.72 -1.16 -0.42
C ILE A 23 12.02 -1.78 0.93
N GLN A 24 12.16 -0.97 1.99
CA GLN A 24 12.35 -1.48 3.34
C GLN A 24 11.14 -2.31 3.79
N TYR A 25 9.90 -1.82 3.58
CA TYR A 25 8.69 -2.59 3.88
C TYR A 25 8.69 -3.93 3.14
N LEU A 26 9.01 -3.93 1.84
CA LEU A 26 9.10 -5.15 1.06
C LEU A 26 10.25 -6.06 1.53
N SER A 27 11.36 -5.55 2.04
CA SER A 27 12.40 -6.43 2.60
C SER A 27 11.94 -7.22 3.83
N ILE A 28 11.01 -6.66 4.62
CA ILE A 28 10.45 -7.29 5.82
C ILE A 28 9.41 -8.35 5.44
N PHE A 29 8.49 -8.01 4.54
CA PHE A 29 7.34 -8.86 4.21
C PHE A 29 7.59 -9.81 3.04
N ASN A 30 8.58 -9.51 2.20
CA ASN A 30 8.69 -10.06 0.86
C ASN A 30 9.92 -10.95 0.67
N ASN A 31 10.23 -11.77 1.69
CA ASN A 31 10.89 -13.07 1.46
C ASN A 31 10.14 -13.94 0.40
N HIS A 32 8.91 -13.53 0.04
CA HIS A 32 8.06 -14.12 -1.00
C HIS A 32 7.65 -13.15 -2.14
N LEU A 33 8.50 -12.17 -2.54
CA LEU A 33 8.47 -11.80 -3.96
C LEU A 33 8.50 -13.12 -4.73
N PRO A 34 7.79 -13.31 -5.86
CA PRO A 34 8.06 -14.43 -6.75
C PRO A 34 9.45 -14.18 -7.32
N TYR A 35 10.46 -14.46 -6.49
CA TYR A 35 11.85 -14.55 -6.79
C TYR A 35 11.91 -15.81 -7.62
N SER A 36 11.58 -15.67 -8.91
CA SER A 36 11.94 -16.68 -9.89
C SER A 36 13.44 -16.83 -9.72
N LYS A 37 13.84 -17.93 -9.05
CA LYS A 37 15.22 -18.31 -8.88
C LYS A 37 15.85 -18.24 -10.26
N ILE A 38 16.87 -17.38 -10.38
CA ILE A 38 17.67 -17.13 -11.58
C ILE A 38 16.99 -16.17 -12.57
N ARG A 39 17.11 -14.87 -12.28
CA ARG A 39 16.93 -13.80 -13.26
C ARG A 39 18.24 -13.00 -13.30
N SER A 40 18.81 -12.80 -14.48
CA SER A 40 20.06 -12.02 -14.56
C SER A 40 19.79 -10.57 -14.10
N LYS A 41 20.80 -9.92 -13.50
CA LYS A 41 20.69 -8.53 -13.01
C LYS A 41 20.16 -7.56 -14.07
N ILE A 42 20.43 -7.85 -15.35
CA ILE A 42 19.93 -7.12 -16.52
C ILE A 42 18.43 -7.34 -16.74
N GLN A 43 17.94 -8.57 -16.59
CA GLN A 43 16.52 -8.86 -16.74
C GLN A 43 15.67 -8.29 -15.60
N GLU A 44 16.24 -8.19 -14.39
CA GLU A 44 15.63 -7.50 -13.25
C GLU A 44 15.54 -6.00 -13.50
N THR A 45 16.65 -5.35 -13.91
CA THR A 45 16.62 -3.92 -14.22
C THR A 45 15.64 -3.62 -15.35
N LEU A 46 15.63 -4.39 -16.44
CA LEU A 46 14.64 -4.26 -17.51
C LEU A 46 13.21 -4.57 -17.05
N ALA A 47 13.00 -5.35 -15.99
CA ALA A 47 11.67 -5.56 -15.41
C ALA A 47 11.16 -4.32 -14.70
N THR A 48 12.04 -3.62 -13.98
CA THR A 48 11.72 -2.40 -13.24
C THR A 48 11.25 -1.27 -14.15
N TYR A 49 11.75 -1.20 -15.39
CA TYR A 49 11.47 -0.10 -16.32
C TYR A 49 10.47 -0.41 -17.44
N ILE A 50 10.02 -1.66 -17.61
CA ILE A 50 9.04 -2.03 -18.63
C ILE A 50 7.65 -2.20 -17.98
N PRO A 51 6.75 -1.20 -18.08
CA PRO A 51 5.39 -1.35 -17.60
C PRO A 51 4.59 -2.33 -18.49
N PHE A 52 3.62 -3.02 -17.91
CA PHE A 52 2.61 -3.84 -18.63
C PHE A 52 3.10 -5.14 -19.31
N ARG A 53 3.95 -5.93 -18.63
CA ARG A 53 4.21 -7.32 -19.07
C ARG A 53 2.93 -8.17 -18.99
N SER A 54 2.77 -9.13 -19.91
CA SER A 54 1.57 -9.98 -20.00
C SER A 54 1.33 -10.88 -18.77
N ASN A 55 2.36 -11.14 -17.96
CA ASN A 55 2.29 -12.00 -16.76
C ASN A 55 2.42 -11.20 -15.45
N LEU A 56 1.89 -9.97 -15.40
CA LEU A 56 1.90 -9.19 -14.15
C LEU A 56 0.83 -9.70 -13.18
N THR A 57 1.20 -9.75 -11.89
CA THR A 57 0.22 -9.90 -10.82
C THR A 57 -0.73 -8.70 -10.81
N PRO A 58 -1.97 -8.86 -10.29
CA PRO A 58 -2.83 -7.71 -10.04
C PRO A 58 -2.11 -6.65 -9.18
N PRO A 59 -2.41 -5.35 -9.38
CA PRO A 59 -1.82 -4.30 -8.57
C PRO A 59 -2.22 -4.48 -7.10
N GLU A 60 -1.30 -4.14 -6.18
CA GLU A 60 -1.51 -4.17 -4.74
C GLU A 60 -1.26 -2.78 -4.14
N LEU A 61 -2.02 -2.43 -3.10
CA LEU A 61 -1.84 -1.23 -2.32
C LEU A 61 -1.09 -1.56 -1.03
N VAL A 62 0.11 -0.99 -0.89
CA VAL A 62 1.04 -1.32 0.20
C VAL A 62 1.00 -0.23 1.29
N PRO A 63 0.75 -0.57 2.56
CA PRO A 63 0.56 0.41 3.64
C PRO A 63 1.90 0.87 4.24
N THR A 64 2.76 1.48 3.43
CA THR A 64 4.10 1.94 3.86
C THR A 64 4.06 2.96 5.01
N ASN A 65 2.98 3.72 5.12
CA ASN A 65 2.78 4.68 6.21
C ASN A 65 2.71 4.03 7.60
N TYR A 66 2.31 2.75 7.70
CA TYR A 66 2.35 2.04 8.98
C TYR A 66 3.77 1.90 9.50
N MET A 67 4.75 1.70 8.62
CA MET A 67 6.14 1.63 9.03
C MET A 67 6.62 2.96 9.58
N ASN A 68 6.32 4.07 8.90
CA ASN A 68 6.68 5.41 9.38
C ASN A 68 6.03 5.73 10.73
N LEU A 69 4.75 5.37 10.90
CA LEU A 69 4.01 5.56 12.14
C LEU A 69 4.64 4.76 13.29
N LEU A 70 4.82 3.45 13.09
CA LEU A 70 5.38 2.57 14.12
C LEU A 70 6.81 2.98 14.50
N THR A 71 7.69 3.25 13.52
CA THR A 71 9.04 3.75 13.79
C THR A 71 9.01 5.02 14.64
N THR A 72 8.08 5.94 14.37
CA THR A 72 7.91 7.15 15.19
C THR A 72 7.51 6.80 16.62
N ILE A 73 6.56 5.87 16.80
CA ILE A 73 6.10 5.44 18.13
C ILE A 73 7.23 4.77 18.92
N PHE A 74 8.04 3.90 18.31
CA PHE A 74 9.21 3.29 18.97
C PHE A 74 10.23 4.33 19.41
N ASN A 75 10.54 5.30 18.56
CA ASN A 75 11.50 6.36 18.87
C ASN A 75 11.01 7.27 20.00
N CYS A 76 9.71 7.59 20.05
CA CYS A 76 9.15 8.50 21.06
C CYS A 76 8.74 7.80 22.36
N PHE A 77 8.37 6.52 22.31
CA PHE A 77 7.79 5.78 23.42
C PHE A 77 8.35 4.34 23.48
N PRO A 78 9.60 4.10 23.88
CA PRO A 78 10.24 2.78 23.74
C PRO A 78 9.54 1.64 24.51
N ASN A 79 8.83 1.93 25.60
CA ASN A 79 8.13 0.94 26.42
C ASN A 79 6.61 0.87 26.16
N HIS A 80 6.17 1.25 24.95
CA HIS A 80 4.76 1.33 24.63
C HIS A 80 4.09 -0.05 24.49
N ARG A 81 2.76 -0.05 24.60
CA ARG A 81 1.89 -1.14 24.16
C ARG A 81 0.80 -0.54 23.28
N ILE A 82 0.66 -1.06 22.07
CA ILE A 82 -0.34 -0.58 21.12
C ILE A 82 -1.57 -1.49 21.19
N ILE A 83 -2.76 -0.88 21.31
CA ILE A 83 -4.05 -1.52 21.11
C ILE A 83 -4.72 -0.81 19.94
N LEU A 84 -5.07 -1.56 18.89
CA LEU A 84 -5.72 -1.05 17.69
C LEU A 84 -6.99 -1.85 17.42
N SER A 85 -8.03 -1.15 16.96
CA SER A 85 -9.28 -1.75 16.50
C SER A 85 -9.66 -1.08 15.18
N ASP A 86 -9.72 -1.87 14.12
CA ASP A 86 -10.04 -1.42 12.78
C ASP A 86 -10.50 -2.62 11.92
N PHE A 87 -10.99 -2.35 10.71
CA PHE A 87 -11.55 -3.36 9.82
C PHE A 87 -10.47 -4.04 8.98
N ASN A 88 -10.33 -5.36 9.16
CA ASN A 88 -9.41 -6.17 8.36
C ASN A 88 -9.83 -6.33 6.89
N GLY A 89 -11.09 -6.05 6.58
CA GLY A 89 -11.65 -6.10 5.23
C GLY A 89 -12.90 -5.22 5.15
N LEU A 90 -13.15 -4.68 3.96
CA LEU A 90 -14.26 -3.76 3.74
C LEU A 90 -15.22 -4.32 2.68
N LEU A 91 -16.53 -4.30 2.99
CA LEU A 91 -17.58 -4.63 2.03
C LEU A 91 -17.59 -3.58 0.91
N ASN A 92 -17.82 -4.01 -0.34
CA ASN A 92 -17.85 -3.13 -1.51
C ASN A 92 -16.52 -2.42 -1.82
N SER A 93 -15.40 -3.02 -1.44
CA SER A 93 -14.07 -2.55 -1.88
C SER A 93 -13.95 -2.56 -3.41
N LEU A 94 -13.09 -1.70 -3.94
CA LEU A 94 -12.79 -1.70 -5.38
C LEU A 94 -12.30 -3.09 -5.84
N PRO A 95 -12.67 -3.55 -7.04
CA PRO A 95 -12.30 -4.88 -7.52
C PRO A 95 -10.80 -5.00 -7.79
N GLY A 96 -10.27 -6.21 -7.58
CA GLY A 96 -9.03 -6.67 -8.22
C GLY A 96 -7.70 -6.28 -7.58
N SER A 97 -7.65 -5.74 -6.35
CA SER A 97 -6.37 -5.45 -5.68
C SER A 97 -6.36 -5.85 -4.21
N LYS A 98 -5.25 -6.42 -3.73
CA LYS A 98 -5.01 -6.58 -2.30
C LYS A 98 -4.85 -5.20 -1.67
N GLY A 99 -5.52 -4.98 -0.53
CA GLY A 99 -5.60 -3.66 0.10
C GLY A 99 -6.53 -2.68 -0.63
N ALA A 100 -7.41 -3.16 -1.53
CA ALA A 100 -8.37 -2.32 -2.24
C ALA A 100 -9.19 -1.46 -1.27
N PRO A 101 -9.35 -0.15 -1.54
CA PRO A 101 -10.11 0.70 -0.67
C PRO A 101 -11.60 0.64 -0.97
N VAL A 102 -12.40 1.09 -0.02
CA VAL A 102 -13.76 1.58 -0.29
C VAL A 102 -13.67 3.08 -0.54
N VAL A 103 -14.27 3.52 -1.64
CA VAL A 103 -14.36 4.94 -1.99
C VAL A 103 -15.83 5.32 -1.95
N GLN A 104 -16.18 6.31 -1.15
CA GLN A 104 -17.57 6.68 -0.95
C GLN A 104 -17.76 8.18 -0.75
N ILE A 105 -18.95 8.67 -1.10
CA ILE A 105 -19.40 10.03 -0.81
C ILE A 105 -20.78 9.98 -0.15
N ARG A 106 -21.09 10.99 0.68
CA ARG A 106 -22.44 11.22 1.18
C ARG A 106 -23.15 12.21 0.28
N TYR A 107 -24.21 11.76 -0.39
CA TYR A 107 -25.08 12.60 -1.22
C TYR A 107 -26.52 12.47 -0.71
N ASN A 108 -27.14 13.59 -0.32
CA ASN A 108 -28.49 13.62 0.28
C ASN A 108 -28.67 12.62 1.44
N GLY A 109 -27.66 12.49 2.30
CA GLY A 109 -27.65 11.56 3.45
C GLY A 109 -27.35 10.09 3.09
N LEU A 110 -27.33 9.72 1.80
CA LEU A 110 -27.05 8.37 1.34
C LEU A 110 -25.57 8.18 1.03
N THR A 111 -25.03 7.00 1.36
CA THR A 111 -23.71 6.57 0.88
C THR A 111 -23.81 6.17 -0.57
N VAL A 112 -23.03 6.83 -1.42
CA VAL A 112 -22.87 6.45 -2.82
C VAL A 112 -21.42 5.98 -3.03
N PRO A 113 -21.19 4.73 -3.47
CA PRO A 113 -19.85 4.24 -3.75
C PRO A 113 -19.32 4.83 -5.06
N ALA A 114 -18.01 5.02 -5.14
CA ALA A 114 -17.32 5.35 -6.38
C ALA A 114 -16.60 4.11 -6.95
N ALA A 115 -16.53 4.03 -8.27
CA ALA A 115 -15.87 2.91 -8.97
C ALA A 115 -14.34 3.04 -9.06
N THR A 116 -13.76 4.13 -8.54
CA THR A 116 -12.32 4.41 -8.60
C THR A 116 -11.89 5.30 -7.43
N PHE A 117 -10.62 5.22 -7.04
CA PHE A 117 -9.99 6.14 -6.08
C PHE A 117 -9.44 7.41 -6.74
N LEU A 118 -9.47 7.48 -8.07
CA LEU A 118 -9.03 8.64 -8.86
C LEU A 118 -10.12 9.70 -8.91
N VAL A 119 -10.51 10.17 -7.73
CA VAL A 119 -11.62 11.10 -7.51
C VAL A 119 -11.10 12.47 -7.07
N LYS A 120 -11.97 13.48 -7.09
CA LYS A 120 -11.61 14.84 -6.66
C LYS A 120 -11.17 14.83 -5.18
N PRO A 121 -9.95 15.30 -4.85
CA PRO A 121 -9.45 15.36 -3.48
C PRO A 121 -10.35 16.17 -2.57
N GLY A 122 -10.55 15.68 -1.35
CA GLY A 122 -11.37 16.33 -0.32
C GLY A 122 -12.88 16.17 -0.49
N LEU A 123 -13.35 15.51 -1.56
CA LEU A 123 -14.78 15.29 -1.80
C LEU A 123 -15.26 13.88 -1.42
N PHE A 124 -14.40 12.88 -1.57
CA PHE A 124 -14.70 11.49 -1.28
C PHE A 124 -13.90 11.02 -0.07
N ASP A 125 -14.52 10.12 0.68
CA ASP A 125 -13.89 9.38 1.75
C ASP A 125 -13.29 8.08 1.19
N ILE A 126 -12.06 7.76 1.59
CA ILE A 126 -11.29 6.62 1.08
C ILE A 126 -10.77 5.82 2.26
N PHE A 127 -11.32 4.62 2.44
CA PHE A 127 -10.96 3.70 3.51
C PHE A 127 -10.13 2.55 2.96
N PHE A 128 -8.97 2.31 3.55
CA PHE A 128 -8.17 1.13 3.26
C PHE A 128 -8.37 0.09 4.37
N PRO A 129 -8.47 -1.21 4.04
CA PRO A 129 -8.47 -2.25 5.06
C PRO A 129 -7.09 -2.35 5.73
N THR A 130 -7.06 -2.69 7.02
CA THR A 130 -5.85 -2.57 7.84
C THR A 130 -4.83 -3.69 7.64
N ASP A 131 -5.25 -4.90 7.22
CA ASP A 131 -4.45 -6.12 7.37
C ASP A 131 -3.79 -6.22 8.76
N SER A 132 -4.59 -6.50 9.78
CA SER A 132 -4.17 -6.56 11.19
C SER A 132 -3.06 -7.57 11.43
N LYS A 133 -2.96 -8.63 10.60
CA LYS A 133 -1.88 -9.62 10.67
C LYS A 133 -0.57 -9.03 10.16
N GLY A 134 -0.60 -8.37 9.01
CA GLY A 134 0.55 -7.64 8.47
C GLY A 134 1.05 -6.59 9.46
N LEU A 135 0.16 -5.78 10.03
CA LEU A 135 0.52 -4.75 11.00
C LEU A 135 1.16 -5.32 12.28
N THR A 136 0.60 -6.40 12.82
CA THR A 136 1.16 -7.10 13.99
C THR A 136 2.56 -7.64 13.70
N CYS A 137 2.77 -8.23 12.52
CA CYS A 137 4.08 -8.71 12.09
C CYS A 137 5.09 -7.57 11.96
N LEU A 138 4.69 -6.42 11.38
CA LEU A 138 5.55 -5.23 11.29
C LEU A 138 5.94 -4.74 12.69
N TYR A 139 4.97 -4.65 13.59
CA TYR A 139 5.19 -4.21 14.96
C TYR A 139 6.22 -5.07 15.68
N HIS A 140 6.06 -6.40 15.65
CA HIS A 140 7.00 -7.31 16.29
C HIS A 140 8.38 -7.25 15.65
N HIS A 141 8.46 -7.17 14.32
CA HIS A 141 9.74 -7.02 13.64
C HIS A 141 10.49 -5.77 14.10
N LEU A 142 9.78 -4.63 14.20
CA LEU A 142 10.40 -3.38 14.68
C LEU A 142 10.75 -3.43 16.17
N LEU A 143 9.92 -4.08 16.99
CA LEU A 143 10.20 -4.30 18.41
C LEU A 143 11.52 -5.06 18.62
N ASP A 144 11.79 -6.10 17.82
CA ASP A 144 13.02 -6.89 17.93
C ASP A 144 14.29 -6.11 17.54
N GLN A 145 14.16 -4.95 16.89
CA GLN A 145 15.29 -4.08 16.52
C GLN A 145 15.60 -3.00 17.56
N HIS A 146 14.75 -2.81 18.58
CA HIS A 146 14.87 -1.77 19.61
C HIS A 146 15.19 -2.37 20.99
#